data_AF-A0A943TEQ3-F1
#
_entry.id   AF-A0A943TEQ3-F1
#
_cell.length_a   1.000
_cell.length_b   1.000
_cell.length_c   1.000
_cell.angle_alpha   90.00
_cell.angle_beta   90.00
_cell.angle_gamma   90.00
#
_symmetry.space_group_name_H-M   'P 1'
#
loop_
_entity.id
_entity.type
_entity.pdbx_description
1 polymer ?
#
loop_
_entity_poly.entity_id
_entity_poly.type
_entity_poly.pdbx_seq_one_letter_code
_entity_poly.pdbx_strand_id
1 'polypeptide(L)' 'MKCQNNYVVAPVFEKGNLVTTKSDKSYHGIGTKTIRFIVDSYHGITTFTVDNLFYAKIVVPL' A
#
# COMPACT_ATOMS: atom_id res chain seq x y z
N MET A 1 -21.01 9.78 -17.95
CA MET A 1 -19.76 9.03 -17.72
C MET A 1 -19.50 8.97 -16.23
N LYS A 2 -19.32 7.76 -15.65
CA LYS A 2 -19.11 7.57 -14.21
C LYS A 2 -17.61 7.35 -13.99
N CYS A 3 -16.92 8.33 -13.40
CA CYS A 3 -15.53 8.18 -13.00
C CYS A 3 -15.48 7.45 -11.66
N GLN A 4 -14.68 6.38 -11.55
CA GLN A 4 -14.51 5.60 -10.32
C GLN A 4 -13.02 5.45 -10.04
N ASN A 5 -12.63 5.57 -8.76
CA ASN A 5 -11.24 5.42 -8.31
C ASN A 5 -10.90 3.95 -7.97
N ASN A 6 -11.40 3.02 -8.79
CA ASN A 6 -11.04 1.62 -8.68
C ASN A 6 -9.78 1.34 -9.51
N TYR A 7 -9.30 0.10 -9.42
CA TYR A 7 -8.17 -0.37 -10.20
C TYR A 7 -8.68 -1.28 -11.32
N VAL A 8 -7.95 -1.34 -12.44
CA VAL A 8 -8.23 -2.29 -13.53
C VAL A 8 -7.69 -3.69 -13.19
N VAL A 9 -6.56 -3.73 -12.49
CA VAL A 9 -5.91 -4.97 -12.02
C VAL A 9 -5.66 -4.85 -10.52
N ALA A 10 -6.05 -5.87 -9.76
CA ALA A 10 -5.91 -5.87 -8.31
C ALA A 10 -4.44 -5.76 -7.87
N PRO A 11 -4.12 -4.84 -6.94
CA PRO A 11 -2.81 -4.79 -6.30
C PRO A 11 -2.48 -6.12 -5.60
N VAL A 12 -1.29 -6.67 -5.88
CA VAL A 12 -0.83 -7.94 -5.30
C VAL A 12 0.20 -7.67 -4.21
N PHE A 13 0.15 -8.43 -3.12
CA PHE A 13 1.11 -8.36 -2.04
C PHE A 13 1.90 -9.65 -1.93
N GLU A 14 3.22 -9.55 -1.85
CA GLU A 14 4.12 -10.66 -1.54
C GLU A 14 4.98 -10.30 -0.33
N LYS A 15 5.03 -11.21 0.66
CA LYS A 15 5.78 -11.00 1.91
C LYS A 15 5.48 -9.64 2.56
N GLY A 16 4.22 -9.19 2.52
CA GLY A 16 3.75 -7.92 3.10
C GLY A 16 4.07 -6.66 2.29
N ASN A 17 4.69 -6.78 1.12
CA ASN A 17 5.05 -5.66 0.25
C ASN A 17 4.18 -5.62 -1.00
N LEU A 18 3.81 -4.41 -1.44
CA LEU A 18 3.09 -4.21 -2.68
C LEU A 18 3.99 -4.56 -3.88
N VAL A 19 3.55 -5.51 -4.70
CA VAL A 19 4.20 -5.87 -5.96
C VAL A 19 3.71 -4.90 -7.03
N THR A 20 4.64 -4.19 -7.67
CA THR A 20 4.31 -3.27 -8.76
C THR A 20 4.68 -3.87 -10.11
N THR A 21 4.06 -3.39 -11.19
CA THR A 21 4.38 -3.78 -12.58
C THR A 21 5.54 -2.99 -13.19
N LYS A 22 6.18 -2.09 -12.41
CA LYS A 22 7.31 -1.29 -12.87
C LYS A 22 8.49 -2.21 -13.28
N SER A 23 9.25 -1.79 -14.27
CA SER A 23 10.37 -2.56 -14.81
C SER A 23 11.53 -2.69 -13.83
N ASP A 24 11.79 -1.64 -13.04
CA ASP A 24 12.81 -1.63 -12.01
C ASP A 24 12.28 -2.20 -10.69
N LYS A 25 12.67 -3.46 -10.43
CA LYS A 25 12.28 -4.23 -9.24
C LYS A 25 12.88 -3.70 -7.93
N SER A 26 13.95 -2.91 -8.01
CA SER A 26 14.71 -2.40 -6.85
C SER A 26 13.84 -1.52 -5.95
N TYR A 27 12.89 -0.79 -6.54
CA TYR A 27 12.04 0.19 -5.84
C TYR A 27 10.56 -0.23 -5.76
N HIS A 28 10.27 -1.52 -5.95
CA HIS A 28 8.89 -2.01 -5.89
C HIS A 28 8.22 -1.69 -4.56
N GLY A 29 7.06 -1.06 -4.66
CA GLY A 29 6.26 -0.68 -3.50
C GLY A 29 6.92 0.36 -2.59
N ILE A 30 7.89 1.16 -3.08
CA ILE A 30 8.61 2.14 -2.24
C ILE A 30 7.66 3.05 -1.46
N GLY A 31 6.60 3.57 -2.09
CA GLY A 31 5.61 4.42 -1.40
C GLY A 31 4.95 3.70 -0.21
N THR A 32 4.48 2.47 -0.40
CA THR A 32 3.87 1.68 0.69
C THR A 32 4.89 1.28 1.77
N LYS A 33 6.15 1.06 1.39
CA LYS A 33 7.25 0.78 2.34
C LYS A 33 7.59 2.02 3.16
N THR A 34 7.65 3.19 2.54
CA THR A 34 7.89 4.47 3.21
C THR A 34 6.76 4.79 4.18
N ILE A 35 5.49 4.60 3.79
CA ILE A 35 4.35 4.78 4.71
C ILE A 35 4.52 3.87 5.94
N ARG A 36 4.77 2.57 5.73
CA ARG A 36 4.97 1.64 6.84
C ARG A 36 6.15 2.04 7.73
N PHE A 37 7.30 2.36 7.14
CA PHE A 37 8.48 2.81 7.87
C PHE A 37 8.22 4.05 8.74
N ILE A 38 7.52 5.06 8.20
CA ILE A 38 7.17 6.27 8.97
C ILE A 38 6.24 5.90 10.12
N VAL A 39 5.17 5.15 9.86
CA VAL A 39 4.20 4.77 10.90
C VAL A 39 4.85 3.91 12.00
N ASP A 40 5.72 2.97 11.62
CA ASP A 40 6.48 2.13 12.56
C ASP A 40 7.41 3.00 13.44
N SER A 41 7.98 4.10 12.92
CA SER A 41 8.79 5.03 13.70
C SER A 41 8.02 5.78 14.80
N TYR A 42 6.69 5.86 14.67
CA TYR A 42 5.78 6.36 15.70
C TYR A 42 5.17 5.23 16.54
N HIS A 43 5.71 4.00 16.46
CA HIS A 43 5.13 2.80 17.09
C HIS A 43 3.68 2.53 16.67
N GLY A 44 3.31 2.98 15.47
CA GLY A 44 2.00 2.74 14.87
C GLY A 44 1.91 1.42 14.12
N ILE A 45 0.74 1.19 13.52
CA ILE A 45 0.42 0.00 12.73
C ILE A 45 -0.16 0.44 11.38
N THR A 46 0.41 -0.10 10.29
CA THR A 46 -0.11 0.10 8.92
C THR A 46 -0.66 -1.21 8.35
N THR A 47 -1.92 -1.22 7.92
CA THR A 47 -2.55 -2.34 7.21
C THR A 47 -3.01 -1.90 5.81
N PHE A 48 -2.69 -2.70 4.80
CA PHE A 48 -3.22 -2.51 3.44
C PHE A 48 -4.21 -3.63 3.12
N THR A 49 -5.38 -3.27 2.58
CA THR A 49 -6.39 -4.24 2.13
C THR A 49 -6.90 -3.88 0.75
N VAL A 50 -7.22 -4.91 -0.03
CA VAL A 50 -7.68 -4.77 -1.43
C VAL A 50 -9.03 -5.47 -1.53
N ASP A 51 -10.05 -4.69 -1.83
CA ASP A 51 -11.37 -5.15 -2.30
C ASP A 51 -11.70 -4.30 -3.55
N ASN A 52 -12.92 -3.81 -3.82
CA ASN A 52 -13.16 -2.96 -5.00
C ASN A 52 -12.33 -1.65 -5.04
N LEU A 53 -11.71 -1.28 -3.91
CA LEU A 53 -10.75 -0.19 -3.78
C LEU A 53 -9.49 -0.66 -3.04
N PHE A 54 -8.44 0.15 -3.14
CA PHE A 54 -7.24 0.02 -2.32
C PHE A 54 -7.41 0.82 -1.03
N TYR A 55 -7.25 0.18 0.12
CA TYR A 55 -7.35 0.82 1.43
C TYR A 55 -6.01 0.80 2.16
N ALA A 56 -5.65 1.94 2.76
CA ALA A 56 -4.55 2.07 3.71
C ALA A 56 -5.13 2.49 5.07
N LYS A 57 -5.03 1.59 6.06
CA LYS A 57 -5.41 1.86 7.45
C LYS A 57 -4.14 2.14 8.26
N ILE A 58 -4.10 3.30 8.89
CA ILE A 58 -2.97 3.76 9.71
C ILE A 58 -3.51 4.03 11.12
N VAL A 59 -2.87 3.43 12.11
CA VAL A 59 -3.15 3.66 13.54
C VAL A 59 -1.85 4.12 14.18
N VAL A 60 -1.87 5.27 14.85
CA VAL A 60 -0.70 5.83 15.56
C VAL A 60 -1.11 6.07 17.01
N PRO A 61 -0.31 5.65 18.00
CA PRO A 61 -0.52 6.00 19.40
C PRO A 61 -0.52 7.51 19.61
N LEU A 62 -1.30 7.98 20.60
CA LEU A 62 -1.29 9.39 21.04
C LEU A 62 -0.10 9.66 21.97
#